data_AF-A0A3L6Q1K2-F1
#
_entry.id   AF-A0A3L6Q1K2-F1
#
_cell.length_a   1.000
_cell.length_b   1.000
_cell.length_c   1.000
_cell.angle_alpha   90.00
_cell.angle_beta   90.00
_cell.angle_gamma   90.00
#
_symmetry.space_group_name_H-M   'P 1'
#
loop_
_entity.id
_entity.type
_entity.pdbx_description
1 polymer ?
#
loop_
_entity_poly.entity_id
_entity_poly.type
_entity_poly.pdbx_seq_one_letter_code
_entity_poly.pdbx_strand_id
1 'polypeptide(L)'
;MPRLPKTEGRFSEVNQLGIEFCNKLIDPLLLKGIEPFVTLSHYDIPQELEDRYGAWLSAESKQKGSIGIAMYTTWYEPLTDTPEDRLATERALAFTVSWLPAGAVDRRKERSPHRTTSKLPWTEIEAEMLPNKIALEMLDLIVACPSVQTGRSMFYVVPDGIEKMINYIMKRYSNLPMFITENGYPQVGEGYTNSEEWLDDQARIQYLDGYLTKVAKVIRDGADVRGYFVWSLVDNFEWLYEYTLLYGLYYVDCRTLERKPKSSALWYKRFLQSLHEDQ
;
A
#
# COMPACT_ATOMS: atom_id res chain seq x y z
N MET A 1 -17.00 8.59 -14.04
CA MET A 1 -17.37 7.34 -14.75
C MET A 1 -16.17 6.40 -14.71
N PRO A 2 -16.35 5.14 -14.29
CA PRO A 2 -15.29 4.13 -14.41
C PRO A 2 -14.86 4.01 -15.87
N ARG A 3 -13.54 3.96 -16.11
CA ARG A 3 -13.00 3.99 -17.48
C ARG A 3 -13.13 2.63 -18.17
N LEU A 4 -13.14 1.53 -17.41
CA LEU A 4 -13.26 0.15 -17.88
C LEU A 4 -14.02 -0.68 -16.82
N PRO A 5 -15.08 -1.44 -17.14
CA PRO A 5 -16.02 -1.32 -18.28
C PRO A 5 -17.09 -0.23 -18.07
N LYS A 6 -17.86 0.10 -19.12
CA LYS A 6 -18.75 1.27 -19.21
C LYS A 6 -20.01 1.18 -18.31
N THR A 7 -20.60 -0.01 -18.21
CA THR A 7 -21.79 -0.39 -17.40
C THR A 7 -21.79 -1.93 -17.27
N GLU A 8 -22.69 -2.58 -16.52
CA GLU A 8 -22.91 -4.05 -16.45
C GLU A 8 -21.73 -5.06 -16.23
N GLY A 9 -20.49 -4.63 -16.01
CA GLY A 9 -19.37 -5.52 -15.73
C GLY A 9 -19.03 -6.45 -16.92
N ARG A 10 -19.10 -7.77 -16.72
CA ARG A 10 -18.83 -8.76 -17.78
C ARG A 10 -19.90 -8.82 -18.89
N PHE A 11 -21.03 -8.16 -18.68
CA PHE A 11 -22.18 -8.21 -19.60
C PHE A 11 -22.23 -6.99 -20.54
N SER A 12 -21.39 -5.97 -20.34
CA SER A 12 -21.30 -4.84 -21.26
C SER A 12 -20.27 -5.04 -22.35
N GLU A 13 -20.42 -4.21 -23.40
CA GLU A 13 -19.35 -3.98 -24.35
C GLU A 13 -18.12 -3.36 -23.67
N VAL A 14 -16.94 -3.73 -24.16
CA VAL A 14 -15.66 -3.22 -23.68
C VAL A 14 -15.50 -1.76 -24.11
N ASN A 15 -15.13 -0.89 -23.18
CA ASN A 15 -14.87 0.51 -23.51
C ASN A 15 -13.49 0.69 -24.16
N GLN A 16 -13.43 0.61 -25.48
CA GLN A 16 -12.18 0.70 -26.24
C GLN A 16 -11.40 2.00 -25.97
N LEU A 17 -12.10 3.13 -25.77
CA LEU A 17 -11.45 4.41 -25.42
C LEU A 17 -10.72 4.35 -24.07
N GLY A 18 -11.20 3.55 -23.12
CA GLY A 18 -10.53 3.31 -21.85
C GLY A 18 -9.23 2.52 -22.04
N ILE A 19 -9.25 1.49 -22.89
CA ILE A 19 -8.07 0.70 -23.24
C ILE A 19 -7.04 1.56 -23.95
N GLU A 20 -7.47 2.33 -24.95
CA GLU A 20 -6.60 3.25 -25.68
C GLU A 20 -5.96 4.30 -24.78
N PHE A 21 -6.70 4.80 -23.79
CA PHE A 21 -6.16 5.72 -22.79
C PHE A 21 -5.05 5.05 -21.97
N CYS A 22 -5.26 3.83 -21.47
CA CYS A 22 -4.24 3.08 -20.75
C CYS A 22 -3.00 2.81 -21.61
N ASN A 23 -3.17 2.40 -22.87
CA ASN A 23 -2.05 2.18 -23.79
C ASN A 23 -1.26 3.48 -24.03
N LYS A 24 -1.96 4.62 -24.24
CA LYS A 24 -1.34 5.94 -24.37
C LYS A 24 -0.58 6.40 -23.12
N LEU A 25 -0.82 5.79 -21.96
CA LEU A 25 -0.05 6.02 -20.74
C LEU A 25 1.11 5.04 -20.62
N ILE A 26 0.89 3.75 -20.89
CA ILE A 26 1.88 2.69 -20.72
C ILE A 26 2.99 2.76 -21.79
N ASP A 27 2.64 2.98 -23.05
CA ASP A 27 3.62 2.94 -24.14
C ASP A 27 4.73 4.00 -23.96
N PRO A 28 4.43 5.28 -23.60
CA PRO A 28 5.47 6.26 -23.31
C PRO A 28 6.33 5.91 -22.09
N LEU A 29 5.78 5.26 -21.06
CA LEU A 29 6.55 4.82 -19.90
C LEU A 29 7.60 3.79 -20.31
N LEU A 30 7.19 2.79 -21.09
CA LEU A 30 8.09 1.76 -21.62
C LEU A 30 9.18 2.37 -22.52
N LEU A 31 8.83 3.33 -23.38
CA LEU A 31 9.79 4.06 -24.21
C LEU A 31 10.81 4.87 -23.39
N LYS A 32 10.46 5.23 -22.16
CA LYS A 32 11.36 5.91 -21.21
C LYS A 32 12.09 4.94 -20.27
N GLY A 33 11.93 3.63 -20.48
CA GLY A 33 12.53 2.59 -19.63
C GLY A 33 11.87 2.47 -18.25
N ILE A 34 10.64 2.98 -18.08
CA ILE A 34 9.88 2.89 -16.83
C ILE A 34 8.98 1.65 -16.91
N GLU A 35 9.24 0.66 -16.07
CA GLU A 35 8.42 -0.54 -15.99
C GLU A 35 7.09 -0.26 -15.26
N PRO A 36 5.93 -0.54 -15.90
CA PRO A 36 4.63 -0.29 -15.28
C PRO A 36 4.26 -1.39 -14.27
N PHE A 37 3.90 -0.98 -13.05
CA PHE A 37 3.26 -1.84 -12.04
C PHE A 37 1.79 -1.44 -11.94
N VAL A 38 0.88 -2.32 -12.40
CA VAL A 38 -0.53 -1.96 -12.62
C VAL A 38 -1.45 -2.55 -11.55
N THR A 39 -2.10 -1.68 -10.78
CA THR A 39 -3.19 -2.03 -9.87
C THR A 39 -4.52 -2.06 -10.63
N LEU A 40 -5.21 -3.20 -10.65
CA LEU A 40 -6.44 -3.38 -11.43
C LEU A 40 -7.68 -2.74 -10.80
N SER A 41 -7.72 -2.63 -9.47
CA SER A 41 -8.79 -1.96 -8.73
C SER A 41 -8.19 -1.27 -7.52
N HIS A 42 -8.51 0.02 -7.35
CA HIS A 42 -7.98 0.85 -6.28
C HIS A 42 -9.14 1.58 -5.60
N TYR A 43 -10.02 0.80 -4.97
CA TYR A 43 -11.26 1.24 -4.30
C TYR A 43 -12.33 1.91 -5.20
N ASP A 44 -12.07 2.04 -6.51
CA ASP A 44 -12.93 2.67 -7.51
C ASP A 44 -13.91 1.68 -8.16
N ILE A 45 -14.62 0.92 -7.32
CA ILE A 45 -15.59 -0.07 -7.76
C ILE A 45 -16.70 0.62 -8.57
N PRO A 46 -17.08 0.11 -9.76
CA PRO A 46 -18.18 0.68 -10.51
C PRO A 46 -19.48 0.64 -9.68
N GLN A 47 -20.07 1.81 -9.43
CA GLN A 47 -21.29 1.97 -8.62
C GLN A 47 -22.41 1.02 -9.03
N GLU A 48 -22.55 0.75 -10.33
CA GLU A 48 -23.60 -0.13 -10.84
C GLU A 48 -23.45 -1.60 -10.38
N LEU A 49 -22.22 -2.07 -10.10
CA LEU A 49 -22.03 -3.42 -9.54
C LEU A 49 -22.48 -3.48 -8.08
N GLU A 50 -22.31 -2.39 -7.34
CA GLU A 50 -22.89 -2.22 -6.00
C GLU A 50 -24.42 -2.24 -6.08
N ASP A 51 -25.00 -1.44 -6.97
CA ASP A 51 -26.45 -1.34 -7.12
C ASP A 51 -27.10 -2.66 -7.57
N ARG A 52 -26.43 -3.42 -8.44
CA ARG A 52 -26.98 -4.65 -9.04
C ARG A 52 -26.91 -5.85 -8.12
N TYR A 53 -25.79 -6.04 -7.43
CA TYR A 53 -25.55 -7.24 -6.63
C TYR A 53 -24.70 -7.00 -5.38
N GLY A 54 -24.46 -5.75 -4.95
CA GLY A 54 -23.65 -5.44 -3.78
C GLY A 54 -22.15 -5.68 -3.98
N ALA A 55 -21.67 -5.62 -5.23
CA ALA A 55 -20.27 -5.76 -5.62
C ALA A 55 -19.53 -6.92 -4.92
N TRP A 56 -18.56 -6.62 -4.05
CA TRP A 56 -17.73 -7.62 -3.36
C TRP A 56 -18.50 -8.49 -2.37
N LEU A 57 -19.71 -8.09 -1.96
CA LEU A 57 -20.55 -8.86 -1.05
C LEU A 57 -21.23 -10.04 -1.74
N SER A 58 -21.25 -10.09 -3.07
CA SER A 58 -21.90 -11.16 -3.84
C SER A 58 -20.93 -12.24 -4.31
N ALA A 59 -21.40 -13.49 -4.23
CA ALA A 59 -20.71 -14.65 -4.81
C ALA A 59 -20.62 -14.60 -6.35
N GLU A 60 -21.32 -13.68 -7.02
CA GLU A 60 -21.21 -13.45 -8.46
C GLU A 60 -19.88 -12.80 -8.87
N SER A 61 -19.14 -12.21 -7.92
CA SER A 61 -17.84 -11.56 -8.15
C SER A 61 -16.67 -12.53 -8.34
N LYS A 62 -16.92 -13.85 -8.42
CA LYS A 62 -15.88 -14.88 -8.62
C LYS A 62 -15.29 -14.81 -10.03
N GLN A 63 -13.96 -14.74 -10.12
CA GLN A 63 -13.20 -14.75 -11.38
C GLN A 63 -12.12 -15.83 -11.37
N LYS A 64 -11.82 -16.42 -12.54
CA LYS A 64 -10.84 -17.51 -12.71
C LYS A 64 -9.40 -17.01 -12.92
N GLY A 65 -9.01 -15.96 -12.20
CA GLY A 65 -7.69 -15.32 -12.32
C GLY A 65 -6.77 -15.65 -11.15
N SER A 66 -5.46 -15.39 -11.33
CA SER A 66 -4.49 -15.31 -10.24
C SER A 66 -4.21 -13.83 -9.95
N ILE A 67 -4.28 -13.43 -8.68
CA ILE A 67 -4.14 -12.02 -8.26
C ILE A 67 -2.97 -11.91 -7.27
N GLY A 68 -2.11 -10.91 -7.47
CA GLY A 68 -1.26 -10.38 -6.39
C GLY A 68 -2.11 -9.40 -5.58
N ILE A 69 -2.21 -9.60 -4.27
CA ILE A 69 -3.01 -8.75 -3.40
C ILE A 69 -2.08 -7.72 -2.77
N ALA A 70 -2.43 -6.44 -2.91
CA ALA A 70 -1.86 -5.36 -2.13
C ALA A 70 -2.59 -5.29 -0.79
N MET A 71 -1.86 -5.44 0.31
CA MET A 71 -2.43 -5.45 1.65
C MET A 71 -2.00 -4.21 2.41
N TYR A 72 -2.98 -3.42 2.86
CA TYR A 72 -2.73 -2.41 3.87
C TYR A 72 -2.26 -3.09 5.17
N THR A 73 -1.10 -2.70 5.67
CA THR A 73 -0.57 -3.28 6.90
C THR A 73 0.07 -2.25 7.81
N THR A 74 0.03 -2.58 9.10
CA THR A 74 0.44 -1.76 10.22
C THR A 74 1.02 -2.75 11.24
N TRP A 75 2.30 -2.60 11.58
CA TRP A 75 2.92 -3.21 12.75
C TRP A 75 2.30 -2.72 14.07
N TYR A 76 2.16 -3.61 15.05
CA TYR A 76 1.66 -3.24 16.38
C TYR A 76 2.67 -3.66 17.43
N GLU A 77 2.88 -2.81 18.43
CA GLU A 77 3.66 -3.14 19.61
C GLU A 77 2.73 -3.22 20.82
N PRO A 78 2.93 -4.18 21.74
CA PRO A 78 2.16 -4.24 22.96
C PRO A 78 2.42 -2.98 23.80
N LEU A 79 1.36 -2.43 24.39
CA LEU A 79 1.44 -1.23 25.22
C LEU A 79 2.30 -1.47 26.48
N THR A 80 2.18 -2.66 27.07
CA THR A 80 2.97 -3.12 28.21
C THR A 80 3.43 -4.57 28.00
N ASP A 81 4.36 -5.04 28.85
CA ASP A 81 4.82 -6.44 28.81
C ASP A 81 3.82 -7.42 29.49
N THR A 82 2.54 -7.08 29.52
CA THR A 82 1.49 -7.97 30.04
C THR A 82 1.08 -9.00 28.97
N PRO A 83 0.68 -10.22 29.37
CA PRO A 83 0.13 -11.20 28.44
C PRO A 83 -1.06 -10.68 27.63
N GLU A 84 -1.91 -9.84 28.25
CA GLU A 84 -3.11 -9.28 27.64
C GLU A 84 -2.77 -8.37 26.45
N ASP A 85 -1.79 -7.48 26.62
CA ASP A 85 -1.34 -6.57 25.57
C ASP A 85 -0.62 -7.31 24.44
N ARG A 86 0.22 -8.31 24.76
CA ARG A 86 0.83 -9.18 23.74
C ARG A 86 -0.23 -9.90 22.91
N LEU A 87 -1.23 -10.50 23.56
CA LEU A 87 -2.34 -11.16 22.89
C LEU A 87 -3.20 -10.17 22.08
N ALA A 88 -3.36 -8.92 22.55
CA ALA A 88 -4.07 -7.89 21.81
C ALA A 88 -3.32 -7.50 20.52
N THR A 89 -2.01 -7.33 20.60
CA THR A 89 -1.13 -7.09 19.44
C THR A 89 -1.17 -8.24 18.45
N GLU A 90 -1.07 -9.48 18.91
CA GLU A 90 -1.19 -10.67 18.05
C GLU A 90 -2.55 -10.71 17.34
N ARG A 91 -3.65 -10.38 18.03
CA ARG A 91 -4.97 -10.27 17.41
C ARG A 91 -5.02 -9.14 16.39
N ALA A 92 -4.48 -7.96 16.69
CA ALA A 92 -4.48 -6.83 15.76
C ALA A 92 -3.74 -7.18 14.45
N LEU A 93 -2.54 -7.77 14.55
CA LEU A 93 -1.79 -8.30 13.41
C LEU A 93 -2.55 -9.41 12.67
N ALA A 94 -3.33 -10.22 13.39
CA ALA A 94 -4.13 -11.27 12.78
C ALA A 94 -5.22 -10.71 11.85
N PHE A 95 -5.83 -9.58 12.23
CA PHE A 95 -6.88 -8.92 11.45
C PHE A 95 -6.36 -8.06 10.30
N THR A 96 -5.10 -7.60 10.34
CA THR A 96 -4.54 -6.72 9.29
C THR A 96 -3.75 -7.48 8.23
N VAL A 97 -2.85 -8.39 8.62
CA VAL A 97 -1.93 -9.06 7.68
C VAL A 97 -2.11 -10.57 7.62
N SER A 98 -2.67 -11.19 8.66
CA SER A 98 -2.76 -12.65 8.77
C SER A 98 -4.07 -13.24 8.24
N TRP A 99 -4.92 -12.42 7.62
CA TRP A 99 -6.19 -12.86 7.07
C TRP A 99 -6.04 -13.80 5.85
N LEU A 100 -4.94 -13.65 5.10
CA LEU A 100 -4.64 -14.57 4.01
C LEU A 100 -3.99 -15.86 4.55
N PRO A 101 -4.45 -17.04 4.08
CA PRO A 101 -3.92 -18.32 4.56
C PRO A 101 -2.42 -18.43 4.35
N ALA A 102 -1.67 -18.75 5.39
CA ALA A 102 -0.24 -19.06 5.31
C ALA A 102 -0.04 -20.57 5.10
N GLY A 103 -0.18 -21.05 3.86
CA GLY A 103 0.12 -22.44 3.50
C GLY A 103 -0.55 -23.52 4.38
N ALA A 104 -0.01 -24.73 4.42
CA ALA A 104 -0.59 -25.86 5.18
C ALA A 104 -0.17 -25.88 6.67
N VAL A 105 0.92 -25.21 7.04
CA VAL A 105 1.54 -25.30 8.37
C VAL A 105 0.79 -24.46 9.41
N ASP A 106 0.17 -23.35 9.01
CA ASP A 106 -0.44 -22.39 9.95
C ASP A 106 -1.93 -22.64 10.24
N ARG A 107 -2.60 -23.45 9.40
CA ARG A 107 -4.04 -23.78 9.54
C ARG A 107 -4.42 -24.40 10.90
N ARG A 108 -3.46 -25.00 11.61
CA ARG A 108 -3.70 -25.56 12.96
C ARG A 108 -3.71 -24.50 14.06
N LYS A 109 -3.06 -23.35 13.86
CA LYS A 109 -2.98 -22.24 14.83
C LYS A 109 -4.07 -21.19 14.61
N GLU A 110 -4.60 -21.07 13.39
CA GLU A 110 -5.68 -20.16 13.00
C GLU A 110 -7.07 -20.47 13.57
N ARG A 111 -7.22 -21.52 14.38
CA ARG A 111 -8.38 -21.65 15.28
C ARG A 111 -8.27 -20.63 16.40
N SER A 112 -8.46 -19.35 16.05
CA SER A 112 -8.84 -18.33 17.03
C SER A 112 -10.10 -18.85 17.72
N PRO A 113 -10.08 -19.11 19.04
CA PRO A 113 -11.19 -19.84 19.66
C PRO A 113 -12.47 -19.02 19.73
N HIS A 114 -12.44 -17.71 19.45
CA HIS A 114 -13.53 -16.82 19.82
C HIS A 114 -14.02 -15.90 18.67
N ARG A 115 -15.28 -16.17 18.28
CA ARG A 115 -16.35 -15.22 17.91
C ARG A 115 -16.69 -14.87 16.46
N THR A 116 -15.93 -15.28 15.43
CA THR A 116 -16.28 -14.93 14.01
C THR A 116 -16.35 -16.10 13.03
N THR A 117 -16.08 -17.33 13.45
CA THR A 117 -16.01 -18.49 12.55
C THR A 117 -17.32 -18.82 11.81
N SER A 118 -18.49 -18.42 12.34
CA SER A 118 -19.78 -18.67 11.71
C SER A 118 -20.19 -17.62 10.66
N LYS A 119 -19.50 -16.48 10.58
CA LYS A 119 -19.78 -15.40 9.61
C LYS A 119 -18.81 -15.37 8.44
N LEU A 120 -17.78 -16.22 8.45
CA LEU A 120 -16.80 -16.29 7.39
C LEU A 120 -17.13 -17.43 6.44
N PRO A 121 -17.44 -17.13 5.16
CA PRO A 121 -17.84 -18.15 4.19
C PRO A 121 -16.60 -18.85 3.63
N TRP A 122 -15.84 -19.55 4.48
CA TRP A 122 -14.67 -20.30 4.02
C TRP A 122 -15.10 -21.52 3.20
N THR A 123 -14.75 -21.55 1.91
CA THR A 123 -15.01 -22.68 1.01
C THR A 123 -13.70 -23.37 0.58
N GLU A 124 -13.77 -24.63 0.13
CA GLU A 124 -12.61 -25.40 -0.34
C GLU A 124 -11.87 -24.76 -1.54
N ILE A 125 -12.56 -23.94 -2.34
CA ILE A 125 -12.01 -23.27 -3.54
C ILE A 125 -11.00 -22.17 -3.16
N GLU A 126 -11.12 -21.55 -1.99
CA GLU A 126 -10.22 -20.48 -1.53
C GLU A 126 -8.89 -21.03 -0.98
N ALA A 127 -8.84 -22.32 -0.62
CA ALA A 127 -7.63 -22.99 -0.16
C ALA A 127 -6.57 -23.17 -1.27
N GLU A 128 -6.97 -23.00 -2.53
CA GLU A 128 -6.09 -23.04 -3.71
C GLU A 128 -5.59 -21.65 -4.14
N MET A 129 -6.15 -20.56 -3.58
CA MET A 129 -5.80 -19.18 -3.95
C MET A 129 -4.62 -18.61 -3.12
N LEU A 130 -3.61 -19.44 -2.85
CA LEU A 130 -2.42 -18.95 -2.17
C LEU A 130 -1.67 -17.96 -3.08
N PRO A 131 -1.34 -16.75 -2.59
CA PRO A 131 -0.59 -15.79 -3.39
C PRO A 131 0.81 -16.34 -3.68
N ASN A 132 1.22 -16.31 -4.95
CA ASN A 132 2.61 -16.63 -5.34
C ASN A 132 3.58 -15.45 -5.12
N LYS A 133 3.05 -14.27 -4.79
CA LYS A 133 3.75 -13.00 -4.50
C LYS A 133 2.89 -12.16 -3.56
N ILE A 134 3.51 -11.34 -2.71
CA ILE A 134 2.81 -10.45 -1.78
C ILE A 134 3.10 -8.98 -2.15
N ALA A 135 2.07 -8.15 -2.24
CA ALA A 135 2.23 -6.70 -2.32
C ALA A 135 1.77 -6.06 -1.00
N LEU A 136 2.52 -5.08 -0.51
CA LEU A 136 2.30 -4.46 0.80
C LEU A 136 2.11 -2.96 0.63
N GLU A 137 0.95 -2.49 1.02
CA GLU A 137 0.69 -1.06 1.23
C GLU A 137 1.01 -0.76 2.70
N MET A 138 2.04 0.04 2.92
CA MET A 138 2.59 0.35 4.24
C MET A 138 2.56 1.86 4.46
N LEU A 139 1.38 2.40 4.74
CA LEU A 139 1.23 3.74 5.27
C LEU A 139 1.10 3.58 6.80
N ASP A 140 2.02 4.17 7.57
CA ASP A 140 2.39 3.76 8.93
C ASP A 140 1.34 3.89 10.07
N LEU A 141 1.85 3.97 11.31
CA LEU A 141 1.61 3.03 12.38
C LEU A 141 0.97 3.67 13.60
N ILE A 142 0.13 2.91 14.31
CA ILE A 142 -0.39 3.25 15.64
C ILE A 142 0.45 2.53 16.69
N VAL A 143 1.41 3.21 17.32
CA VAL A 143 2.11 2.69 18.52
C VAL A 143 2.17 3.75 19.61
N ALA A 144 1.92 3.29 20.84
CA ALA A 144 2.03 4.04 22.08
C ALA A 144 3.49 4.27 22.54
N CYS A 145 4.36 4.71 21.63
CA CYS A 145 5.74 5.13 21.93
C CYS A 145 5.92 6.58 21.46
N PRO A 146 6.84 7.38 22.04
CA PRO A 146 7.09 8.74 21.56
C PRO A 146 7.74 8.68 20.18
N SER A 147 6.90 8.74 19.15
CA SER A 147 7.28 8.88 17.74
C SER A 147 6.78 10.22 17.21
N VAL A 148 7.45 10.74 16.18
CA VAL A 148 7.02 11.98 15.52
C VAL A 148 5.69 11.71 14.83
N GLN A 149 4.66 12.46 15.20
CA GLN A 149 3.35 12.41 14.53
C GLN A 149 3.49 13.01 13.13
N THR A 150 2.91 12.35 12.13
CA THR A 150 2.87 12.88 10.77
C THR A 150 1.74 13.91 10.61
N GLY A 151 1.53 14.43 9.40
CA GLY A 151 0.37 15.27 9.13
C GLY A 151 -0.99 14.57 9.29
N ARG A 152 -1.01 13.23 9.32
CA ARG A 152 -2.19 12.46 9.68
C ARG A 152 -2.13 12.11 11.17
N SER A 153 -3.12 12.55 11.95
CA SER A 153 -3.12 12.44 13.42
C SER A 153 -3.01 11.02 13.98
N MET A 154 -3.38 10.01 13.20
CA MET A 154 -3.28 8.61 13.62
C MET A 154 -1.95 7.94 13.23
N PHE A 155 -1.09 8.62 12.45
CA PHE A 155 0.12 8.03 11.87
C PHE A 155 1.37 8.65 12.47
N TYR A 156 2.32 7.78 12.82
CA TYR A 156 3.59 8.16 13.41
C TYR A 156 4.77 7.56 12.64
N VAL A 157 5.91 8.26 12.68
CA VAL A 157 7.16 7.83 12.05
C VAL A 157 7.84 6.75 12.91
N VAL A 158 7.84 5.51 12.43
CA VAL A 158 8.38 4.34 13.13
C VAL A 158 9.13 3.39 12.17
N PRO A 159 10.36 3.74 11.72
CA PRO A 159 11.11 2.92 10.75
C PRO A 159 11.37 1.48 11.20
N ASP A 160 11.49 1.22 12.50
CA ASP A 160 11.62 -0.15 13.02
C ASP A 160 10.38 -1.02 12.74
N GLY A 161 9.21 -0.39 12.57
CA GLY A 161 7.96 -1.07 12.25
C GLY A 161 8.00 -1.78 10.89
N ILE A 162 8.56 -1.14 9.86
CA ILE A 162 8.68 -1.77 8.53
C ILE A 162 9.65 -2.95 8.54
N GLU A 163 10.76 -2.84 9.27
CA GLU A 163 11.71 -3.95 9.48
C GLU A 163 11.02 -5.14 10.17
N LYS A 164 10.24 -4.90 11.24
CA LYS A 164 9.53 -5.95 11.97
C LYS A 164 8.42 -6.58 11.12
N MET A 165 7.68 -5.78 10.36
CA MET A 165 6.63 -6.27 9.46
C MET A 165 7.18 -7.16 8.35
N ILE A 166 8.25 -6.73 7.67
CA ILE A 166 8.88 -7.53 6.61
C ILE A 166 9.40 -8.85 7.17
N ASN A 167 10.06 -8.82 8.34
CA ASN A 167 10.51 -10.04 9.02
C ASN A 167 9.35 -10.97 9.41
N TYR A 168 8.22 -10.40 9.85
CA TYR A 168 7.02 -11.16 10.17
C TYR A 168 6.46 -11.87 8.94
N ILE A 169 6.31 -11.15 7.83
CA ILE A 169 5.81 -11.68 6.56
C ILE A 169 6.77 -12.72 5.98
N MET A 170 8.07 -12.44 6.01
CA MET A 170 9.12 -13.38 5.61
C MET A 170 8.98 -14.71 6.36
N LYS A 171 8.79 -14.69 7.68
CA LYS A 171 8.61 -15.92 8.49
C LYS A 171 7.28 -16.61 8.21
N ARG A 172 6.19 -15.84 8.15
CA ARG A 172 4.82 -16.37 7.99
C ARG A 172 4.59 -16.98 6.62
N TYR A 173 5.03 -16.29 5.58
CA TYR A 173 4.78 -16.65 4.18
C TYR A 173 6.02 -17.25 3.52
N SER A 174 6.90 -17.89 4.29
CA SER A 174 8.06 -18.65 3.76
C SER A 174 8.94 -17.85 2.77
N ASN A 175 9.15 -16.56 3.08
CA ASN A 175 9.94 -15.62 2.29
C ASN A 175 9.48 -15.50 0.83
N LEU A 176 8.16 -15.49 0.60
CA LEU A 176 7.63 -15.21 -0.73
C LEU A 176 8.12 -13.84 -1.24
N PRO A 177 8.32 -13.70 -2.57
CA PRO A 177 8.67 -12.43 -3.18
C PRO A 177 7.69 -11.34 -2.80
N MET A 178 8.19 -10.20 -2.32
CA MET A 178 7.36 -9.09 -1.86
C MET A 178 7.71 -7.75 -2.51
N PHE A 179 6.69 -6.91 -2.66
CA PHE A 179 6.80 -5.53 -3.13
C PHE A 179 6.17 -4.60 -2.09
N ILE A 180 6.86 -3.51 -1.71
CA ILE A 180 6.29 -2.45 -0.89
C ILE A 180 5.67 -1.44 -1.85
N THR A 181 4.36 -1.56 -2.10
CA THR A 181 3.65 -0.81 -3.14
C THR A 181 3.25 0.59 -2.72
N GLU A 182 3.22 0.88 -1.42
CA GLU A 182 3.02 2.23 -0.89
C GLU A 182 3.78 2.43 0.42
N ASN A 183 4.54 3.51 0.53
CA ASN A 183 5.06 4.05 1.79
C ASN A 183 5.33 5.55 1.64
N GLY A 184 4.93 6.38 2.62
CA GLY A 184 4.84 7.81 2.39
C GLY A 184 4.64 8.66 3.64
N TYR A 185 5.08 9.91 3.56
CA TYR A 185 4.97 10.89 4.63
C TYR A 185 4.03 12.04 4.24
N PRO A 186 2.89 12.22 4.93
CA PRO A 186 2.02 13.38 4.73
C PRO A 186 2.52 14.59 5.51
N GLN A 187 2.55 15.75 4.85
CA GLN A 187 2.55 17.04 5.51
C GLN A 187 1.12 17.56 5.64
N VAL A 188 0.79 18.23 6.74
CA VAL A 188 -0.44 19.04 6.82
C VAL A 188 -0.19 20.30 6.01
N GLY A 189 -0.99 20.52 4.98
CA GLY A 189 -0.93 21.75 4.21
C GLY A 189 -2.28 22.04 3.57
N GLU A 190 -2.60 23.31 3.41
CA GLU A 190 -3.74 23.69 2.58
C GLU A 190 -3.25 23.68 1.13
N GLY A 191 -3.76 22.77 0.29
CA GLY A 191 -3.42 22.67 -1.15
C GLY A 191 -3.77 23.90 -2.01
N TYR A 192 -4.01 25.06 -1.38
CA TYR A 192 -4.42 26.33 -1.95
C TYR A 192 -3.48 27.51 -1.62
N THR A 193 -2.46 27.31 -0.78
CA THR A 193 -1.56 28.38 -0.31
C THR A 193 -0.19 28.36 -0.99
N ASN A 194 0.62 29.40 -0.74
CA ASN A 194 1.89 29.69 -1.41
C ASN A 194 2.81 28.44 -1.47
N SER A 195 3.19 28.03 -2.68
CA SER A 195 3.99 26.82 -2.91
C SER A 195 5.30 26.79 -2.11
N GLU A 196 5.92 27.95 -1.85
CA GLU A 196 7.25 28.04 -1.22
C GLU A 196 7.34 27.40 0.16
N GLU A 197 6.24 27.39 0.93
CA GLU A 197 6.19 26.78 2.27
C GLU A 197 6.36 25.25 2.23
N TRP A 198 5.98 24.62 1.11
CA TRP A 198 5.86 23.16 1.01
C TRP A 198 6.99 22.51 0.20
N LEU A 199 7.86 23.31 -0.43
CA LEU A 199 8.93 22.78 -1.29
C LEU A 199 10.11 22.22 -0.48
N ASP A 200 10.40 22.76 0.70
CA ASP A 200 11.47 22.28 1.57
C ASP A 200 10.94 21.31 2.64
N ASP A 201 10.78 20.05 2.25
CA ASP A 201 10.12 18.99 3.00
C ASP A 201 11.10 18.01 3.68
N GLN A 202 12.02 18.54 4.50
CA GLN A 202 13.07 17.76 5.17
C GLN A 202 12.54 16.58 6.01
N ALA A 203 11.36 16.72 6.61
CA ALA A 203 10.73 15.62 7.37
C ALA A 203 10.42 14.40 6.48
N ARG A 204 10.01 14.62 5.22
CA ARG A 204 9.78 13.54 4.25
C ARG A 204 11.08 12.86 3.85
N ILE A 205 12.16 13.63 3.69
CA ILE A 205 13.51 13.06 3.43
C ILE A 205 13.93 12.15 4.59
N GLN A 206 13.85 12.64 5.83
CA GLN A 206 14.22 11.87 7.02
C GLN A 206 13.40 10.60 7.17
N TYR A 207 12.09 10.69 6.90
CA TYR A 207 11.20 9.54 6.86
C TYR A 207 11.66 8.52 5.81
N LEU A 208 11.81 8.93 4.54
CA LEU A 208 12.18 8.00 3.47
C LEU A 208 13.56 7.37 3.71
N ASP A 209 14.55 8.15 4.15
CA ASP A 209 15.90 7.67 4.47
C ASP A 209 15.87 6.59 5.57
N GLY A 210 15.12 6.84 6.65
CA GLY A 210 14.97 5.89 7.75
C GLY A 210 14.32 4.58 7.30
N TYR A 211 13.23 4.66 6.54
CA TYR A 211 12.49 3.49 6.06
C TYR A 211 13.28 2.69 5.02
N LEU A 212 13.89 3.35 4.05
CA LEU A 212 14.72 2.69 3.02
C LEU A 212 15.97 2.05 3.64
N THR A 213 16.57 2.65 4.67
CA THR A 213 17.65 2.04 5.44
C THR A 213 17.21 0.71 6.07
N LYS A 214 16.00 0.67 6.61
CA LYS A 214 15.41 -0.52 7.25
C LYS A 214 15.06 -1.59 6.21
N VAL A 215 14.50 -1.20 5.07
CA VAL A 215 14.24 -2.10 3.94
C VAL A 215 15.55 -2.68 3.40
N ALA A 216 16.58 -1.85 3.16
CA ALA A 216 17.88 -2.32 2.70
C ALA A 216 18.53 -3.29 3.70
N LYS A 217 18.37 -3.04 5.01
CA LYS A 217 18.82 -3.97 6.05
C LYS A 217 18.14 -5.33 5.92
N VAL A 218 16.81 -5.40 5.88
CA VAL A 218 16.10 -6.70 5.83
C VAL A 218 16.36 -7.46 4.52
N ILE A 219 16.60 -6.76 3.40
CA ILE A 219 17.06 -7.38 2.15
C ILE A 219 18.42 -8.06 2.36
N ARG A 220 19.38 -7.36 2.97
CA ARG A 220 20.70 -7.95 3.30
C ARG A 220 20.58 -9.14 4.26
N ASP A 221 19.61 -9.11 5.16
CA ASP A 221 19.33 -10.20 6.10
C ASP A 221 18.56 -11.38 5.46
N GLY A 222 18.21 -11.29 4.16
CA GLY A 222 17.68 -12.40 3.36
C GLY A 222 16.21 -12.30 2.95
N ALA A 223 15.52 -11.20 3.24
CA ALA A 223 14.14 -10.99 2.79
C ALA A 223 14.08 -10.75 1.26
N ASP A 224 13.19 -11.44 0.55
CA ASP A 224 13.00 -11.29 -0.91
C ASP A 224 12.10 -10.08 -1.25
N VAL A 225 12.59 -8.86 -0.93
CA VAL A 225 11.92 -7.60 -1.30
C VAL A 225 12.42 -7.14 -2.67
N ARG A 226 11.52 -7.03 -3.65
CA ARG A 226 11.86 -6.79 -5.07
C ARG A 226 11.50 -5.41 -5.58
N GLY A 227 10.78 -4.60 -4.80
CA GLY A 227 10.43 -3.25 -5.18
C GLY A 227 9.90 -2.43 -4.02
N TYR A 228 10.06 -1.12 -4.13
CA TYR A 228 9.61 -0.11 -3.19
C TYR A 228 9.06 1.08 -3.95
N PHE A 229 7.83 1.48 -3.62
CA PHE A 229 7.10 2.55 -4.29
C PHE A 229 6.71 3.62 -3.26
N VAL A 230 7.22 4.83 -3.47
CA VAL A 230 6.88 5.99 -2.63
C VAL A 230 5.45 6.41 -2.92
N TRP A 231 4.61 6.45 -1.88
CA TRP A 231 3.35 7.17 -1.92
C TRP A 231 3.61 8.64 -1.56
N SER A 232 3.52 9.59 -2.48
CA SER A 232 3.11 9.44 -3.89
C SER A 232 3.96 10.31 -4.81
N LEU A 233 3.78 10.15 -6.14
CA LEU A 233 4.51 10.96 -7.11
C LEU A 233 4.15 12.45 -7.01
N VAL A 234 2.86 12.76 -6.88
CA VAL A 234 2.34 14.14 -6.85
C VAL A 234 1.34 14.30 -5.71
N ASP A 235 1.26 15.51 -5.16
CA ASP A 235 0.15 15.85 -4.26
C ASP A 235 -1.18 15.62 -4.99
N ASN A 236 -2.10 14.93 -4.33
CA ASN A 236 -3.32 14.42 -4.94
C ASN A 236 -4.48 14.46 -3.92
N PHE A 237 -5.60 13.81 -4.27
CA PHE A 237 -6.80 13.76 -3.44
C PHE A 237 -6.72 12.59 -2.44
N GLU A 238 -6.62 12.91 -1.16
CA GLU A 238 -6.41 11.97 -0.05
C GLU A 238 -7.72 11.59 0.66
N TRP A 239 -8.68 11.09 -0.12
CA TRP A 239 -9.94 10.52 0.37
C TRP A 239 -10.71 11.47 1.31
N LEU A 240 -10.89 11.08 2.57
CA LEU A 240 -11.60 11.86 3.60
C LEU A 240 -10.87 13.15 4.00
N TYR A 241 -9.60 13.30 3.62
CA TYR A 241 -8.80 14.50 3.88
C TYR A 241 -8.70 15.42 2.66
N GLU A 242 -9.35 15.06 1.56
CA GLU A 242 -9.38 15.87 0.34
C GLU A 242 -7.96 16.31 -0.08
N TYR A 243 -7.70 17.61 -0.25
CA TYR A 243 -6.38 18.15 -0.63
C TYR A 243 -5.60 18.73 0.56
N THR A 244 -5.90 18.29 1.79
CA THR A 244 -5.28 18.83 3.02
C THR A 244 -4.06 18.05 3.49
N LEU A 245 -3.82 16.86 2.91
CA LEU A 245 -2.63 16.06 3.14
C LEU A 245 -1.79 16.03 1.87
N LEU A 246 -0.53 16.44 2.02
CA LEU A 246 0.42 16.50 0.91
C LEU A 246 1.39 15.32 1.04
N TYR A 247 1.16 14.24 0.29
CA TYR A 247 2.06 13.06 0.24
C TYR A 247 3.11 13.12 -0.87
N GLY A 248 2.88 13.94 -1.89
CA GLY A 248 3.61 13.91 -3.13
C GLY A 248 5.06 14.35 -2.99
N LEU A 249 5.94 13.70 -3.75
CA LEU A 249 7.29 14.20 -4.03
C LEU A 249 7.24 15.53 -4.82
N TYR A 250 6.19 15.73 -5.61
CA TYR A 250 5.94 16.98 -6.34
C TYR A 250 4.72 17.70 -5.77
N TYR A 251 4.90 18.98 -5.47
CA TYR A 251 3.80 19.89 -5.18
C TYR A 251 2.95 20.10 -6.44
N VAL A 252 1.63 20.22 -6.27
CA VAL A 252 0.68 20.57 -7.33
C VAL A 252 -0.08 21.82 -6.94
N ASP A 253 0.01 22.87 -7.75
CA ASP A 253 -0.90 24.00 -7.63
C ASP A 253 -2.27 23.58 -8.16
N CYS A 254 -3.27 23.46 -7.29
CA CYS A 254 -4.61 23.00 -7.66
C CYS A 254 -5.37 23.96 -8.61
N ARG A 255 -4.91 25.22 -8.75
CA ARG A 255 -5.52 26.21 -9.65
C ARG A 255 -4.92 26.16 -11.04
N THR A 256 -3.60 26.03 -11.13
CA THR A 256 -2.86 26.07 -12.41
C THR A 256 -2.47 24.69 -12.93
N LEU A 257 -2.53 23.67 -12.07
CA LEU A 257 -1.99 22.33 -12.28
C LEU A 257 -0.47 22.31 -12.53
N GLU A 258 0.25 23.38 -12.16
CA GLU A 258 1.71 23.40 -12.21
C GLU A 258 2.29 22.40 -11.20
N ARG A 259 3.33 21.66 -11.60
CA ARG A 259 4.05 20.71 -10.74
C ARG A 259 5.43 21.25 -10.39
N LYS A 260 5.75 21.29 -9.10
CA LYS A 260 7.06 21.74 -8.61
C LYS A 260 7.72 20.63 -7.78
N PRO A 261 8.96 20.21 -8.09
CA PRO A 261 9.64 19.19 -7.29
C PRO A 261 9.92 19.74 -5.89
N LYS A 262 9.61 18.94 -4.86
CA LYS A 262 10.03 19.24 -3.50
C LYS A 262 11.47 18.76 -3.26
N SER A 263 12.06 19.15 -2.14
CA SER A 263 13.42 18.74 -1.77
C SER A 263 13.56 17.21 -1.73
N SER A 264 12.51 16.49 -1.30
CA SER A 264 12.43 15.04 -1.29
C SER A 264 12.47 14.41 -2.69
N ALA A 265 11.87 15.04 -3.71
CA ALA A 265 11.99 14.55 -5.09
C ALA A 265 13.44 14.59 -5.57
N LEU A 266 14.14 15.70 -5.27
CA LEU A 266 15.53 15.87 -5.64
C LEU A 266 16.45 14.93 -4.87
N TRP A 267 16.17 14.72 -3.58
CA TRP A 267 16.88 13.74 -2.75
C TRP A 267 16.66 12.31 -3.25
N TYR A 268 15.41 11.91 -3.49
CA TYR A 268 15.07 10.55 -3.91
C TYR A 268 15.68 10.23 -5.27
N LYS A 269 15.71 11.20 -6.20
CA LYS A 269 16.43 11.06 -7.46
C LYS A 269 17.92 10.76 -7.25
N ARG A 270 18.60 11.51 -6.37
CA ARG A 270 20.03 11.29 -6.08
C ARG A 270 20.26 9.94 -5.41
N PHE A 271 19.40 9.55 -4.47
CA PHE A 271 19.43 8.25 -3.81
C PHE A 271 19.34 7.10 -4.84
N LEU A 272 18.40 7.17 -5.78
CA LEU A 272 18.29 6.16 -6.83
C LEU A 272 19.51 6.14 -7.76
N GLN A 273 20.09 7.31 -8.06
CA GLN A 273 21.29 7.40 -8.88
C GLN A 273 22.51 6.76 -8.20
N SER A 274 22.68 6.95 -6.89
CA SER A 274 23.80 6.32 -6.15
C SER A 274 23.73 4.79 -6.17
N LEU A 275 22.54 4.20 -6.24
CA LEU A 275 22.39 2.74 -6.33
C LEU A 275 22.94 2.16 -7.65
N HIS A 276 23.01 2.97 -8.70
CA HIS A 276 23.55 2.55 -10.00
C HIS A 276 25.06 2.78 -10.11
N GLU A 277 25.65 3.65 -9.28
CA GLU A 277 27.08 3.93 -9.28
C GLU A 277 27.88 2.87 -8.50
N ASP A 278 27.23 2.18 -7.55
CA ASP A 278 27.82 1.11 -6.73
C ASP A 278 27.68 -0.31 -7.36
N GLN A 279 27.17 -0.42 -8.60
CA GLN A 279 27.04 -1.67 -9.37
C GLN A 279 28.09 -1.79 -10.48
#